data_AF-A0A9K3LCV2-F1
#
_entry.id   AF-A0A9K3LCV2-F1
#
_cell.length_a   1.000
_cell.length_b   1.000
_cell.length_c   1.000
_cell.angle_alpha   90.00
_cell.angle_beta   90.00
_cell.angle_gamma   90.00
#
_symmetry.space_group_name_H-M   'P 1'
#
loop_
_entity.id
_entity.type
_entity.pdbx_description
1 polymer ?
#
loop_
_entity_poly.entity_id
_entity_poly.type
_entity_poly.pdbx_seq_one_letter_code
_entity_poly.pdbx_strand_id
1 'polypeptide(L)'
;MSFGCLSIIIPGTRVLGRPAHHYHKIIQSTVSPTIRRRQLSSSSSSSETYYDSQSGLHIPIHKEQEIRLFLDTTKRKTTASSTNDDTPLFAIPQHLYKSSEEAYEVTDQVQSLLAKGIHGVILPPFQFPRDHRNKKALSTLVPSGFRVLYHHHSREETAALQQQPQTATNDDDDDPCSVVLSFHKDNVLNHLEKAVQNGSHTTLHMQEGTYSDKDAITLANNVASMIDTIGGCCDFLWLSCSQTQHAEKLVEVCEELIYLDVAGPTIKSRILMDVVNVDVVEDVMFAGVNKFVVQDENQIDMVKATAASQGKQIIIHE
;
A
#
# COMPACT_ATOMS: atom_id res chain seq x y z
N MET A 1 69.52 -31.68 38.78
CA MET A 1 69.32 -30.91 37.55
C MET A 1 68.33 -31.69 36.68
N SER A 2 67.31 -30.95 36.25
CA SER A 2 66.13 -31.25 35.43
C SER A 2 65.98 -32.61 34.74
N PHE A 3 64.87 -33.28 35.07
CA PHE A 3 64.17 -34.23 34.22
C PHE A 3 63.31 -33.46 33.21
N GLY A 4 63.47 -33.75 31.92
CA GLY A 4 62.66 -33.21 30.83
C GLY A 4 61.27 -33.84 30.83
N CYS A 5 60.25 -33.02 31.09
CA CYS A 5 58.85 -33.42 31.11
C CYS A 5 58.28 -33.39 29.68
N LEU A 6 57.85 -34.55 29.20
CA LEU A 6 57.11 -34.73 27.95
C LEU A 6 55.61 -34.62 28.29
N SER A 7 54.94 -33.55 27.85
CA SER A 7 53.49 -33.40 28.01
C SER A 7 52.81 -33.25 26.67
N ILE A 8 51.90 -34.18 26.45
CA ILE A 8 50.99 -34.35 25.31
C ILE A 8 50.01 -33.17 25.28
N ILE A 9 49.82 -32.58 24.10
CA ILE A 9 48.84 -31.53 23.86
C ILE A 9 47.49 -32.18 23.57
N ILE A 10 46.52 -31.98 24.48
CA ILE A 10 45.09 -32.00 24.17
C ILE A 10 44.54 -30.63 24.56
N PRO A 11 43.94 -29.85 23.65
CA PRO A 11 43.09 -28.74 24.05
C PRO A 11 41.63 -29.12 23.90
N GLY A 12 40.92 -29.01 25.03
CA GLY A 12 39.48 -29.17 25.11
C GLY A 12 38.69 -28.01 24.54
N THR A 13 37.40 -28.31 24.42
CA THR A 13 36.23 -27.49 24.11
C THR A 13 36.24 -26.08 24.74
N ARG A 14 35.96 -25.06 23.92
CA ARG A 14 35.21 -23.85 24.32
C ARG A 14 34.31 -23.38 23.18
N VAL A 15 33.01 -23.36 23.49
CA VAL A 15 31.93 -22.69 22.76
C VAL A 15 32.22 -21.19 22.79
N LEU A 16 32.30 -20.55 21.62
CA LEU A 16 32.25 -19.10 21.49
C LEU A 16 31.36 -18.75 20.29
N GLY A 17 30.33 -17.96 20.57
CA GLY A 17 29.32 -17.51 19.64
C GLY A 17 29.91 -16.77 18.44
N ARG A 18 29.25 -16.96 17.29
CA ARG A 18 29.47 -16.14 16.10
C ARG A 18 28.82 -14.78 16.34
N PRO A 19 29.54 -13.66 16.21
CA PRO A 19 28.89 -12.37 16.07
C PRO A 19 28.28 -12.28 14.66
N ALA A 20 26.99 -11.97 14.60
CA ALA A 20 26.33 -11.57 13.37
C ALA A 20 26.92 -10.23 12.91
N HIS A 21 27.62 -10.24 11.78
CA HIS A 21 28.05 -9.00 11.14
C HIS A 21 26.82 -8.35 10.48
N HIS A 22 26.27 -7.33 11.14
CA HIS A 22 25.40 -6.34 10.52
C HIS A 22 26.15 -5.65 9.37
N TYR A 23 25.76 -5.95 8.15
CA TYR A 23 26.11 -5.12 7.00
C TYR A 23 25.10 -3.96 6.93
N HIS A 24 25.44 -2.81 7.51
CA HIS A 24 24.81 -1.55 7.13
C HIS A 24 25.35 -1.14 5.75
N LYS A 25 24.56 -1.41 4.72
CA LYS A 25 24.83 -0.94 3.36
C LYS A 25 24.26 0.47 3.24
N ILE A 26 25.06 1.47 3.63
CA ILE A 26 24.72 2.88 3.44
C ILE A 26 24.89 3.21 1.95
N ILE A 27 23.79 3.41 1.24
CA ILE A 27 23.81 4.03 -0.11
C ILE A 27 23.59 5.54 0.10
N GLN A 28 24.67 6.31 0.08
CA GLN A 28 24.58 7.78 0.00
C GLN A 28 24.39 8.18 -1.46
N SER A 29 23.16 8.52 -1.87
CA SER A 29 22.93 9.26 -3.12
C SER A 29 22.82 10.76 -2.82
N THR A 30 23.89 11.50 -3.13
CA THR A 30 23.90 12.96 -3.13
C THR A 30 23.27 13.50 -4.41
N VAL A 31 21.95 13.69 -4.43
CA VAL A 31 21.28 14.67 -5.29
C VAL A 31 20.04 15.17 -4.56
N SER A 32 20.03 16.44 -4.15
CA SER A 32 18.83 17.09 -3.60
C SER A 32 18.14 17.88 -4.72
N PRO A 33 17.08 17.37 -5.35
CA PRO A 33 16.13 18.25 -6.02
C PRO A 33 15.27 18.92 -4.94
N THR A 34 15.15 20.25 -5.00
CA THR A 34 14.24 21.04 -4.16
C THR A 34 12.78 20.78 -4.56
N ILE A 35 12.30 19.55 -4.36
CA ILE A 35 10.87 19.24 -4.39
C ILE A 35 10.33 19.67 -3.03
N ARG A 36 9.29 20.53 -3.03
CA ARG A 36 8.56 20.93 -1.82
C ARG A 36 8.08 19.66 -1.12
N ARG A 37 8.81 19.24 -0.08
CA ARG A 37 8.54 18.04 0.69
C ARG A 37 7.26 18.28 1.49
N ARG A 38 6.16 17.63 1.11
CA ARG A 38 4.91 17.69 1.87
C ARG A 38 5.15 17.08 3.25
N GLN A 39 4.89 17.85 4.30
CA GLN A 39 4.82 17.32 5.65
C GLN A 39 3.53 16.53 5.74
N LEU A 40 3.60 15.22 5.94
CA LEU A 40 2.44 14.44 6.33
C LEU A 40 2.08 14.87 7.75
N SER A 41 1.16 15.83 7.89
CA SER A 41 0.65 16.20 9.20
C SER A 41 -0.41 15.17 9.61
N SER A 42 -0.16 14.48 10.73
CA SER A 42 -1.05 13.43 11.25
C SER A 42 -2.39 14.03 11.69
N SER A 43 -3.48 13.69 11.01
CA SER A 43 -4.83 14.02 11.43
C SER A 43 -5.25 13.22 12.69
N SER A 44 -6.14 13.84 13.45
CA SER A 44 -6.45 13.72 14.88
C SER A 44 -7.10 12.42 15.37
N SER A 45 -6.70 11.26 14.85
CA SER A 45 -6.69 10.05 15.68
C SER A 45 -5.38 10.07 16.47
N SER A 46 -5.34 9.58 17.71
CA SER A 46 -4.10 9.48 18.49
C SER A 46 -3.15 8.44 17.89
N SER A 47 -2.70 8.65 16.64
CA SER A 47 -1.72 7.79 16.00
C SER A 47 -0.39 8.08 16.64
N GLU A 48 0.15 7.11 17.36
CA GLU A 48 1.52 7.18 17.86
C GLU A 48 2.44 7.37 16.64
N THR A 49 3.30 8.38 16.71
CA THR A 49 4.30 8.66 15.68
C THR A 49 5.68 8.58 16.30
N TYR A 50 6.69 8.21 15.51
CA TYR A 50 8.09 8.35 15.90
C TYR A 50 8.78 9.37 14.99
N TYR A 51 9.76 10.09 15.53
CA TYR A 51 10.56 11.01 14.73
C TYR A 51 11.63 10.23 13.96
N ASP A 52 11.59 10.29 12.63
CA ASP A 52 12.63 9.78 11.76
C ASP A 52 13.61 10.90 11.42
N SER A 53 14.85 10.74 11.86
CA SER A 53 15.92 11.70 11.62
C SER A 53 16.41 11.74 10.17
N GLN A 54 16.18 10.70 9.38
CA GLN A 54 16.58 10.67 7.96
C GLN A 54 15.63 11.50 7.10
N SER A 55 14.32 11.34 7.29
CA SER A 55 13.32 12.16 6.60
C SER A 55 13.11 13.53 7.25
N GLY A 56 13.40 13.65 8.55
CA GLY A 56 13.09 14.81 9.37
C GLY A 56 11.59 14.94 9.70
N LEU A 57 10.84 13.84 9.61
CA LEU A 57 9.38 13.79 9.76
C LEU A 57 8.95 12.92 10.94
N HIS A 58 7.75 13.20 11.46
CA HIS A 58 7.05 12.26 12.32
C HIS A 58 6.34 11.23 11.44
N ILE A 59 6.71 9.96 11.62
CA ILE A 59 6.15 8.86 10.85
C ILE A 59 5.14 8.11 11.73
N PRO A 60 3.92 7.84 11.25
CA PRO A 60 2.97 6.98 11.95
C PRO A 60 3.55 5.59 12.23
N ILE A 61 3.38 5.11 13.46
CA ILE A 61 3.79 3.76 13.83
C ILE A 61 2.94 2.75 13.05
N HIS A 62 3.63 1.83 12.38
CA HIS A 62 2.98 0.72 11.68
C HIS A 62 2.44 -0.28 12.70
N LYS A 63 1.12 -0.41 12.76
CA LYS A 63 0.44 -1.33 13.69
C LYS A 63 0.17 -2.67 13.02
N GLU A 64 1.12 -3.59 13.15
CA GLU A 64 1.05 -4.94 12.53
C GLU A 64 -0.11 -5.80 13.05
N GLN A 65 -0.63 -5.48 14.24
CA GLN A 65 -1.74 -6.19 14.86
C GLN A 65 -3.10 -5.77 14.31
N GLU A 66 -3.17 -4.63 13.62
CA GLU A 66 -4.39 -4.04 13.10
C GLU A 66 -4.48 -4.26 11.59
N ILE A 67 -5.37 -5.16 11.17
CA ILE A 67 -5.60 -5.51 9.77
C ILE A 67 -6.67 -4.61 9.15
N ARG A 68 -6.42 -4.15 7.93
CA ARG A 68 -7.32 -3.31 7.14
C ARG A 68 -7.62 -3.97 5.80
N LEU A 69 -8.88 -3.92 5.39
CA LEU A 69 -9.33 -4.49 4.12
C LEU A 69 -9.63 -3.39 3.10
N PHE A 70 -9.41 -3.69 1.83
CA PHE A 70 -9.72 -2.83 0.68
C PHE A 70 -10.60 -3.61 -0.28
N LEU A 71 -11.79 -3.09 -0.60
CA LEU A 71 -12.71 -3.74 -1.51
C LEU A 71 -12.37 -3.40 -2.98
N ASP A 72 -12.03 -4.40 -3.79
CA ASP A 72 -11.87 -4.24 -5.23
C ASP A 72 -13.19 -4.41 -5.97
N THR A 73 -13.75 -3.27 -6.43
CA THR A 73 -15.00 -3.25 -7.19
C THR A 73 -14.82 -3.56 -8.68
N THR A 74 -13.57 -3.67 -9.16
CA THR A 74 -13.25 -3.81 -10.59
C THR A 74 -13.28 -5.25 -11.08
N LYS A 75 -13.02 -6.23 -10.21
CA LYS A 75 -12.81 -7.64 -10.57
C LYS A 75 -14.04 -8.53 -10.43
N ARG A 76 -15.24 -7.96 -10.29
CA ARG A 76 -16.43 -8.74 -10.00
C ARG A 76 -16.64 -9.82 -11.07
N LYS A 77 -16.56 -11.08 -10.63
CA LYS A 77 -16.88 -12.23 -11.49
C LYS A 77 -18.33 -12.10 -11.93
N THR A 78 -18.55 -12.10 -13.24
CA THR A 78 -19.80 -12.53 -13.86
C THR A 78 -19.98 -14.03 -13.63
N THR A 79 -20.06 -14.47 -12.37
CA THR A 79 -20.57 -15.79 -12.05
C THR A 79 -22.08 -15.72 -12.22
N ALA A 80 -22.52 -16.05 -13.44
CA ALA A 80 -23.89 -16.41 -13.73
C ALA A 80 -24.30 -17.59 -12.83
N SER A 81 -24.84 -17.27 -11.66
CA SER A 81 -25.46 -18.22 -10.74
C SER A 81 -26.61 -17.50 -10.03
N SER A 82 -27.68 -17.30 -10.80
CA SER A 82 -29.09 -17.24 -10.41
C SER A 82 -29.46 -17.25 -8.91
N THR A 83 -29.12 -16.18 -8.19
CA THR A 83 -29.90 -15.70 -7.04
C THR A 83 -29.91 -14.18 -7.09
N ASN A 84 -31.09 -13.58 -7.00
CA ASN A 84 -31.45 -12.21 -7.43
C ASN A 84 -30.82 -11.03 -6.65
N ASP A 85 -29.56 -11.13 -6.20
CA ASP A 85 -28.93 -10.09 -5.39
C ASP A 85 -27.54 -9.69 -5.93
N ASP A 86 -27.48 -9.43 -7.23
CA ASP A 86 -26.28 -8.94 -7.93
C ASP A 86 -25.99 -7.45 -7.66
N THR A 87 -26.53 -6.87 -6.59
CA THR A 87 -26.30 -5.47 -6.24
C THR A 87 -24.83 -5.31 -5.82
N PRO A 88 -24.05 -4.38 -6.42
CA PRO A 88 -22.65 -4.17 -6.05
C PRO A 88 -22.54 -3.74 -4.59
N LEU A 89 -21.57 -4.32 -3.86
CA LEU A 89 -21.33 -4.02 -2.44
C LEU A 89 -21.02 -2.53 -2.22
N PHE A 90 -20.46 -1.88 -3.24
CA PHE A 90 -20.27 -0.44 -3.33
C PHE A 90 -20.33 -0.01 -4.79
N ALA A 91 -21.07 1.05 -5.09
CA ALA A 91 -21.07 1.68 -6.39
C ALA A 91 -21.23 3.18 -6.25
N ILE A 92 -20.50 3.95 -7.05
CA ILE A 92 -20.62 5.40 -7.06
C ILE A 92 -21.88 5.78 -7.87
N PRO A 93 -22.84 6.51 -7.27
CA PRO A 93 -24.01 6.99 -7.99
C PRO A 93 -23.66 7.96 -9.13
N GLN A 94 -24.54 8.07 -10.12
CA GLN A 94 -24.28 8.87 -11.33
C GLN A 94 -24.23 10.38 -11.05
N HIS A 95 -24.90 10.85 -10.01
CA HIS A 95 -25.11 12.28 -9.73
C HIS A 95 -24.76 12.67 -8.29
N LEU A 96 -23.78 11.97 -7.69
CA LEU A 96 -23.34 12.18 -6.30
C LEU A 96 -23.03 13.65 -5.99
N TYR A 97 -22.47 14.37 -6.97
CA TYR A 97 -22.14 15.79 -6.86
C TYR A 97 -23.36 16.75 -6.86
N LYS A 98 -24.59 16.25 -7.05
CA LYS A 98 -25.82 17.05 -7.15
C LYS A 98 -26.93 16.60 -6.20
N SER A 99 -27.01 15.30 -5.90
CA SER A 99 -28.10 14.73 -5.12
C SER A 99 -27.67 14.52 -3.67
N SER A 100 -28.37 15.16 -2.73
CA SER A 100 -28.16 14.91 -1.30
C SER A 100 -28.58 13.50 -0.90
N GLU A 101 -29.59 12.92 -1.57
CA GLU A 101 -30.05 11.55 -1.32
C GLU A 101 -28.96 10.54 -1.69
N GLU A 102 -28.37 10.66 -2.88
CA GLU A 102 -27.24 9.82 -3.30
C GLU A 102 -26.02 9.98 -2.38
N ALA A 103 -25.82 11.17 -1.80
CA ALA A 103 -24.76 11.42 -0.83
C ALA A 103 -24.99 10.69 0.50
N TYR A 104 -26.23 10.65 1.00
CA TYR A 104 -26.58 9.86 2.17
C TYR A 104 -26.42 8.36 1.90
N GLU A 105 -26.87 7.87 0.73
CA GLU A 105 -26.68 6.47 0.34
C GLU A 105 -25.20 6.06 0.32
N VAL A 106 -24.31 6.90 -0.24
CA VAL A 106 -22.87 6.62 -0.24
C VAL A 106 -22.30 6.62 1.18
N THR A 107 -22.75 7.55 2.03
CA THR A 107 -22.30 7.61 3.43
C THR A 107 -22.71 6.35 4.19
N ASP A 108 -23.95 5.89 4.02
CA ASP A 108 -24.46 4.66 4.63
C ASP A 108 -23.72 3.42 4.10
N GLN A 109 -23.43 3.37 2.80
CA GLN A 109 -22.60 2.32 2.22
C GLN A 109 -21.19 2.31 2.82
N VAL A 110 -20.54 3.47 2.95
CA VAL A 110 -19.21 3.58 3.56
C VAL A 110 -19.23 3.15 5.02
N GLN A 111 -20.26 3.52 5.79
CA GLN A 111 -20.40 3.07 7.18
C GLN A 111 -20.60 1.56 7.26
N SER A 112 -21.39 0.98 6.34
CA SER A 112 -21.56 -0.48 6.24
C SER A 112 -20.25 -1.19 5.92
N LEU A 113 -19.42 -0.63 5.03
CA LEU A 113 -18.09 -1.15 4.72
C LEU A 113 -17.16 -1.09 5.93
N LEU A 114 -17.14 0.03 6.65
CA LEU A 114 -16.34 0.20 7.88
C LEU A 114 -16.74 -0.80 8.97
N ALA A 115 -18.04 -1.06 9.13
CA ALA A 115 -18.55 -2.09 10.05
C ALA A 115 -18.08 -3.51 9.65
N LYS A 116 -17.78 -3.74 8.37
CA LYS A 116 -17.16 -4.99 7.87
C LYS A 116 -15.63 -5.01 7.99
N GLY A 117 -15.00 -3.92 8.41
CA GLY A 117 -13.54 -3.75 8.48
C GLY A 117 -12.88 -3.33 7.16
N ILE A 118 -13.67 -2.82 6.21
CA ILE A 118 -13.20 -2.31 4.93
C ILE A 118 -12.90 -0.82 5.06
N HIS A 119 -11.63 -0.45 4.88
CA HIS A 119 -11.10 0.91 5.04
C HIS A 119 -10.76 1.57 3.71
N GLY A 120 -11.04 0.90 2.60
CA GLY A 120 -10.91 1.53 1.31
C GLY A 120 -11.57 0.75 0.20
N VAL A 121 -11.74 1.43 -0.92
CA VAL A 121 -12.34 0.87 -2.14
C VAL A 121 -11.42 1.14 -3.32
N ILE A 122 -11.28 0.15 -4.19
CA ILE A 122 -10.65 0.28 -5.49
C ILE A 122 -11.77 0.37 -6.52
N LEU A 123 -11.78 1.49 -7.24
CA LEU A 123 -12.81 1.86 -8.20
C LEU A 123 -12.40 1.53 -9.62
N PRO A 124 -13.37 1.31 -10.53
CA PRO A 124 -13.10 1.23 -11.95
C PRO A 124 -12.46 2.52 -12.47
N PRO A 125 -11.80 2.47 -13.64
CA PRO A 125 -11.19 3.64 -14.24
C PRO A 125 -12.18 4.80 -14.39
N PHE A 126 -11.78 5.99 -13.95
CA PHE A 126 -12.65 7.17 -14.01
C PHE A 126 -12.96 7.55 -15.45
N GLN A 127 -14.22 7.90 -15.70
CA GLN A 127 -14.75 8.46 -16.93
C GLN A 127 -14.98 9.96 -16.75
N PHE A 128 -14.21 10.77 -17.47
CA PHE A 128 -14.41 12.22 -17.49
C PHE A 128 -15.65 12.63 -18.29
N PRO A 129 -16.30 13.76 -17.96
CA PRO A 129 -16.03 14.67 -16.83
C PRO A 129 -16.82 14.31 -15.55
N ARG A 130 -17.70 13.31 -15.60
CA ARG A 130 -18.64 12.96 -14.52
C ARG A 130 -17.89 12.55 -13.26
N ASP A 131 -16.95 11.61 -13.39
CA ASP A 131 -16.35 10.95 -12.23
C ASP A 131 -15.39 11.89 -11.48
N HIS A 132 -14.84 12.91 -12.16
CA HIS A 132 -14.07 13.97 -11.52
C HIS A 132 -14.93 14.85 -10.58
N ARG A 133 -16.18 15.13 -10.94
CA ARG A 133 -17.09 15.87 -10.03
C ARG A 133 -17.47 15.01 -8.83
N ASN A 134 -17.69 13.72 -9.06
CA ASN A 134 -17.94 12.76 -7.99
C ASN A 134 -16.72 12.61 -7.08
N LYS A 135 -15.48 12.67 -7.59
CA LYS A 135 -14.26 12.65 -6.77
C LYS A 135 -14.29 13.70 -5.66
N LYS A 136 -14.63 14.95 -6.00
CA LYS A 136 -14.70 16.05 -5.03
C LYS A 136 -15.82 15.86 -4.02
N ALA A 137 -16.94 15.25 -4.42
CA ALA A 137 -18.00 14.90 -3.47
C ALA A 137 -17.54 13.78 -2.53
N LEU A 138 -16.88 12.73 -3.05
CA LEU A 138 -16.36 11.62 -2.26
C LEU A 138 -15.37 12.09 -1.19
N SER A 139 -14.46 13.01 -1.52
CA SER A 139 -13.50 13.54 -0.53
C SER A 139 -14.17 14.23 0.67
N THR A 140 -15.41 14.70 0.51
CA THR A 140 -16.19 15.31 1.61
C THR A 140 -17.11 14.35 2.35
N LEU A 141 -17.45 13.20 1.74
CA LEU A 141 -18.41 12.23 2.30
C LEU A 141 -17.72 11.08 3.01
N VAL A 142 -16.49 10.77 2.60
CA VAL A 142 -15.71 9.66 3.13
C VAL A 142 -15.06 10.09 4.46
N PRO A 143 -15.14 9.28 5.53
CA PRO A 143 -14.53 9.62 6.80
C PRO A 143 -13.00 9.59 6.73
N SER A 144 -12.37 10.33 7.63
CA SER A 144 -10.91 10.36 7.71
C SER A 144 -10.33 8.96 7.89
N GLY A 145 -9.27 8.65 7.15
CA GLY A 145 -8.61 7.34 7.16
C GLY A 145 -9.18 6.32 6.17
N PHE A 146 -10.39 6.51 5.64
CA PHE A 146 -10.87 5.70 4.52
C PHE A 146 -10.20 6.14 3.22
N ARG A 147 -9.96 5.21 2.30
CA ARG A 147 -9.16 5.44 1.08
C ARG A 147 -9.89 5.01 -0.18
N VAL A 148 -9.78 5.82 -1.22
CA VAL A 148 -10.40 5.59 -2.52
C VAL A 148 -9.30 5.48 -3.57
N LEU A 149 -9.08 4.30 -4.10
CA LEU A 149 -8.06 4.04 -5.12
C LEU A 149 -8.73 3.97 -6.49
N TYR A 150 -8.16 4.62 -7.50
CA TYR A 150 -8.76 4.60 -8.85
C TYR A 150 -7.70 4.63 -9.96
N HIS A 151 -8.02 3.99 -11.09
CA HIS A 151 -7.18 4.05 -12.29
C HIS A 151 -7.57 5.24 -13.19
N HIS A 152 -6.61 5.80 -13.93
CA HIS A 152 -6.89 6.70 -15.04
C HIS A 152 -7.05 5.95 -16.37
N HIS A 153 -8.01 6.37 -17.17
CA HIS A 153 -8.24 5.84 -18.50
C HIS A 153 -7.38 6.60 -19.53
N SER A 154 -6.12 6.18 -19.72
CA SER A 154 -5.27 6.57 -20.86
C SER A 154 -4.68 8.00 -20.90
N ARG A 155 -3.66 8.13 -21.76
CA ARG A 155 -2.56 9.12 -21.89
C ARG A 155 -3.00 10.54 -22.28
N GLU A 156 -4.21 10.71 -22.79
CA GLU A 156 -4.75 12.02 -23.23
C GLU A 156 -5.38 12.82 -22.09
N GLU A 157 -5.87 12.17 -21.03
CA GLU A 157 -6.52 12.83 -19.89
C GLU A 157 -5.54 13.50 -18.92
N THR A 158 -4.25 13.12 -18.96
CA THR A 158 -3.18 13.88 -18.31
C THR A 158 -3.11 15.33 -18.78
N ALA A 159 -3.61 15.65 -19.99
CA ALA A 159 -3.71 17.02 -20.49
C ALA A 159 -4.92 17.79 -19.93
N ALA A 160 -5.99 17.10 -19.51
CA ALA A 160 -7.13 17.74 -18.84
C ALA A 160 -6.77 18.14 -17.39
N LEU A 161 -5.91 17.35 -16.74
CA LEU A 161 -5.27 17.73 -15.47
C LEU A 161 -4.30 18.92 -15.61
N GLN A 162 -3.83 19.26 -16.82
CA GLN A 162 -2.89 20.36 -17.07
C GLN A 162 -3.54 21.75 -17.18
N GLN A 163 -4.86 21.86 -17.38
CA GLN A 163 -5.49 23.15 -17.73
C GLN A 163 -6.28 23.81 -16.59
N GLN A 164 -6.41 23.19 -15.42
CA GLN A 164 -7.00 23.88 -14.28
C GLN A 164 -5.91 24.43 -13.36
N PRO A 165 -5.84 25.78 -13.17
CA PRO A 165 -5.04 26.32 -12.10
C PRO A 165 -5.61 25.77 -10.80
N GLN A 166 -4.85 24.90 -10.13
CA GLN A 166 -5.11 24.63 -8.73
C GLN A 166 -4.96 25.97 -8.02
N THR A 167 -6.08 26.56 -7.60
CA THR A 167 -6.03 27.51 -6.51
C THR A 167 -5.40 26.74 -5.37
N ALA A 168 -4.16 27.09 -5.02
CA ALA A 168 -3.47 26.57 -3.86
C ALA A 168 -4.27 26.96 -2.61
N THR A 169 -5.33 26.24 -2.33
CA THR A 169 -5.91 26.19 -1.00
C THR A 169 -5.00 25.26 -0.22
N ASN A 170 -4.44 25.85 0.83
CA ASN A 170 -3.48 25.23 1.74
C ASN A 170 -3.96 23.85 2.20
N ASP A 171 -3.01 22.91 2.29
CA ASP A 171 -2.99 21.81 3.26
C ASP A 171 -4.24 20.89 3.36
N ASP A 172 -4.86 20.50 2.24
CA ASP A 172 -5.75 19.32 2.24
C ASP A 172 -4.91 18.03 2.23
N ASP A 173 -4.22 17.75 3.34
CA ASP A 173 -3.54 16.46 3.63
C ASP A 173 -4.56 15.29 3.77
N ASP A 174 -5.86 15.60 3.75
CA ASP A 174 -6.95 14.66 3.96
C ASP A 174 -7.64 14.18 2.67
N ASP A 175 -7.12 14.44 1.45
CA ASP A 175 -7.73 13.87 0.22
C ASP A 175 -7.67 12.33 0.29
N PRO A 176 -8.82 11.62 0.41
CA PRO A 176 -8.81 10.17 0.56
C PRO A 176 -8.50 9.46 -0.77
N CYS A 177 -8.40 10.19 -1.89
CA CYS A 177 -8.34 9.62 -3.22
C CYS A 177 -6.91 9.49 -3.74
N SER A 178 -6.46 8.26 -4.00
CA SER A 178 -5.13 7.96 -4.56
C SER A 178 -5.23 7.41 -5.99
N VAL A 179 -4.40 7.93 -6.89
CA VAL A 179 -4.33 7.48 -8.28
C VAL A 179 -3.45 6.24 -8.41
N VAL A 180 -3.96 5.21 -9.07
CA VAL A 180 -3.25 3.94 -9.27
C VAL A 180 -2.46 3.97 -10.59
N LEU A 181 -1.14 3.81 -10.48
CA LEU A 181 -0.18 3.77 -11.59
C LEU A 181 0.41 2.37 -11.74
N SER A 182 0.27 1.74 -12.92
CA SER A 182 0.81 0.41 -13.18
C SER A 182 2.34 0.44 -13.39
N PHE A 183 3.08 -0.37 -12.62
CA PHE A 183 4.56 -0.40 -12.59
C PHE A 183 5.22 -0.84 -13.91
N HIS A 184 4.50 -1.53 -14.80
CA HIS A 184 5.07 -2.08 -16.03
C HIS A 184 5.06 -1.11 -17.23
N LYS A 185 4.53 0.11 -17.11
CA LYS A 185 4.49 1.03 -18.25
C LYS A 185 5.82 1.77 -18.41
N ASP A 186 6.42 1.73 -19.60
CA ASP A 186 7.53 2.63 -19.94
C ASP A 186 7.09 4.06 -19.59
N ASN A 187 7.85 4.74 -18.71
CA ASN A 187 7.56 6.05 -18.12
C ASN A 187 6.78 6.08 -16.78
N VAL A 188 6.74 5.01 -15.97
CA VAL A 188 6.14 5.09 -14.61
C VAL A 188 6.73 6.23 -13.79
N LEU A 189 8.06 6.40 -13.76
CA LEU A 189 8.71 7.48 -13.02
C LEU A 189 8.20 8.85 -13.47
N ASN A 190 8.13 9.10 -14.78
CA ASN A 190 7.61 10.37 -15.31
C ASN A 190 6.13 10.61 -14.96
N HIS A 191 5.30 9.57 -14.94
CA HIS A 191 3.90 9.70 -14.53
C HIS A 191 3.77 9.95 -13.03
N LEU A 192 4.59 9.27 -12.24
CA LEU A 192 4.66 9.41 -10.79
C LEU A 192 5.12 10.82 -10.42
N GLU A 193 6.22 11.30 -10.99
CA GLU A 193 6.70 12.67 -10.81
C GLU A 193 5.64 13.72 -11.13
N LYS A 194 4.91 13.56 -12.25
CA LYS A 194 3.83 14.47 -12.63
C LYS A 194 2.67 14.44 -11.64
N ALA A 195 2.24 13.25 -11.21
CA ALA A 195 1.17 13.11 -10.24
C ALA A 195 1.54 13.78 -8.91
N VAL A 196 2.77 13.58 -8.46
CA VAL A 196 3.31 14.20 -7.24
C VAL A 196 3.45 15.72 -7.38
N GLN A 197 3.94 16.22 -8.52
CA GLN A 197 4.01 17.66 -8.81
C GLN A 197 2.63 18.32 -8.82
N ASN A 198 1.61 17.61 -9.27
CA ASN A 198 0.21 18.04 -9.22
C ASN A 198 -0.43 17.84 -7.83
N GLY A 199 0.35 17.37 -6.85
CA GLY A 199 -0.12 17.19 -5.49
C GLY A 199 -1.11 16.05 -5.31
N SER A 200 -1.11 15.06 -6.20
CA SER A 200 -1.98 13.89 -6.11
C SER A 200 -1.36 12.79 -5.25
N HIS A 201 -2.19 12.16 -4.42
CA HIS A 201 -1.90 10.89 -3.76
C HIS A 201 -1.71 9.79 -4.80
N THR A 202 -0.71 8.93 -4.65
CA THR A 202 -0.33 7.92 -5.65
C THR A 202 -0.20 6.53 -5.06
N THR A 203 -0.65 5.54 -5.82
CA THR A 203 -0.51 4.11 -5.53
C THR A 203 0.21 3.46 -6.70
N LEU A 204 1.30 2.74 -6.44
CA LEU A 204 2.00 1.96 -7.47
C LEU A 204 1.46 0.54 -7.46
N HIS A 205 0.90 0.10 -8.60
CA HIS A 205 0.36 -1.24 -8.77
C HIS A 205 1.34 -2.13 -9.53
N MET A 206 1.82 -3.17 -8.86
CA MET A 206 2.69 -4.21 -9.40
C MET A 206 1.87 -5.47 -9.65
N GLN A 207 1.68 -5.77 -10.93
CA GLN A 207 1.00 -6.97 -11.39
C GLN A 207 2.01 -8.11 -11.56
N GLU A 208 1.51 -9.34 -11.56
CA GLU A 208 2.25 -10.59 -11.74
C GLU A 208 3.30 -10.60 -12.86
N GLY A 209 2.98 -10.07 -14.04
CA GLY A 209 3.95 -9.95 -15.14
C GLY A 209 5.14 -9.03 -14.83
N THR A 210 5.09 -8.24 -13.76
CA THR A 210 6.14 -7.29 -13.38
C THR A 210 7.30 -7.95 -12.66
N TYR A 211 7.02 -8.99 -11.87
CA TYR A 211 7.97 -9.61 -10.95
C TYR A 211 8.28 -11.09 -11.26
N SER A 212 7.51 -11.72 -12.14
CA SER A 212 7.69 -13.12 -12.54
C SER A 212 9.10 -13.43 -13.05
N ASP A 213 9.67 -12.55 -13.88
CA ASP A 213 10.98 -12.77 -14.53
C ASP A 213 12.13 -11.97 -13.92
N LYS A 214 11.89 -11.23 -12.83
CA LYS A 214 12.88 -10.34 -12.24
C LYS A 214 13.42 -10.92 -10.94
N ASP A 215 14.71 -10.70 -10.73
CA ASP A 215 15.33 -10.91 -9.42
C ASP A 215 14.65 -10.00 -8.38
N ALA A 216 14.29 -10.58 -7.23
CA ALA A 216 13.45 -9.91 -6.22
C ALA A 216 14.18 -8.72 -5.60
N ILE A 217 15.47 -8.89 -5.28
CA ILE A 217 16.35 -7.86 -4.74
C ILE A 217 16.46 -6.69 -5.73
N THR A 218 16.72 -7.01 -7.00
CA THR A 218 16.85 -5.99 -8.05
C THR A 218 15.55 -5.20 -8.23
N LEU A 219 14.40 -5.88 -8.23
CA LEU A 219 13.10 -5.23 -8.34
C LEU A 219 12.79 -4.35 -7.13
N ALA A 220 13.00 -4.85 -5.92
CA ALA A 220 12.76 -4.11 -4.68
C ALA A 220 13.62 -2.83 -4.62
N ASN A 221 14.91 -2.93 -4.97
CA ASN A 221 15.81 -1.78 -5.05
C ASN A 221 15.35 -0.74 -6.09
N ASN A 222 14.83 -1.18 -7.24
CA ASN A 222 14.29 -0.27 -8.25
C ASN A 222 13.05 0.47 -7.75
N VAL A 223 12.15 -0.23 -7.04
CA VAL A 223 10.96 0.38 -6.42
C VAL A 223 11.37 1.41 -5.37
N ALA A 224 12.29 1.06 -4.47
CA ALA A 224 12.77 1.95 -3.42
C ALA A 224 13.45 3.20 -4.00
N SER A 225 14.36 3.01 -4.96
CA SER A 225 15.04 4.12 -5.65
C SER A 225 14.06 5.08 -6.31
N MET A 226 12.98 4.56 -6.91
CA MET A 226 11.93 5.38 -7.50
C MET A 226 11.16 6.18 -6.44
N ILE A 227 10.79 5.55 -5.31
CA ILE A 227 10.13 6.23 -4.19
C ILE A 227 11.01 7.33 -3.61
N ASP A 228 12.31 7.08 -3.42
CA ASP A 228 13.24 8.08 -2.92
C ASP A 228 13.42 9.25 -3.89
N THR A 229 13.49 8.96 -5.19
CA THR A 229 13.63 9.98 -6.24
C THR A 229 12.48 10.99 -6.21
N ILE A 230 11.25 10.53 -5.95
CA ILE A 230 10.06 11.39 -5.85
C ILE A 230 9.84 11.96 -4.43
N GLY A 231 10.78 11.75 -3.50
CA GLY A 231 10.71 12.29 -2.14
C GLY A 231 9.75 11.55 -1.20
N GLY A 232 9.40 10.30 -1.51
CA GLY A 232 8.57 9.47 -0.64
C GLY A 232 7.07 9.55 -0.87
N CYS A 233 6.59 10.26 -1.89
CA CYS A 233 5.18 10.60 -2.10
C CYS A 233 4.27 9.47 -2.67
N CYS A 234 4.61 8.21 -2.41
CA CYS A 234 3.80 7.04 -2.76
C CYS A 234 3.05 6.54 -1.51
N ASP A 235 1.72 6.53 -1.53
CA ASP A 235 0.90 6.13 -0.38
C ASP A 235 0.85 4.60 -0.23
N PHE A 236 0.68 3.89 -1.36
CA PHE A 236 0.54 2.44 -1.38
C PHE A 236 1.38 1.78 -2.46
N LEU A 237 1.95 0.62 -2.11
CA LEU A 237 2.53 -0.35 -3.02
C LEU A 237 1.55 -1.52 -3.12
N TRP A 238 0.74 -1.52 -4.16
CA TRP A 238 -0.23 -2.56 -4.40
C TRP A 238 0.42 -3.72 -5.16
N LEU A 239 0.61 -4.85 -4.49
CA LEU A 239 1.13 -6.08 -5.08
C LEU A 239 -0.03 -7.04 -5.35
N SER A 240 -0.14 -7.52 -6.58
CA SER A 240 -1.23 -8.44 -6.98
C SER A 240 -0.69 -9.71 -7.62
N CYS A 241 -1.21 -10.86 -7.20
CA CYS A 241 -0.90 -12.18 -7.77
C CYS A 241 -2.20 -12.96 -7.99
N SER A 242 -2.44 -13.34 -9.24
CA SER A 242 -3.64 -14.08 -9.61
C SER A 242 -3.40 -15.58 -9.79
N GLN A 243 -2.15 -15.98 -10.09
CA GLN A 243 -1.81 -17.38 -10.35
C GLN A 243 -0.94 -17.93 -9.22
N THR A 244 -1.27 -19.14 -8.77
CA THR A 244 -0.54 -19.80 -7.68
C THR A 244 0.93 -20.06 -8.02
N GLN A 245 1.29 -20.18 -9.30
CA GLN A 245 2.65 -20.45 -9.74
C GLN A 245 3.66 -19.31 -9.45
N HIS A 246 3.18 -18.08 -9.23
CA HIS A 246 4.03 -16.92 -8.91
C HIS A 246 3.88 -16.47 -7.45
N ALA A 247 3.16 -17.24 -6.64
CA ALA A 247 2.93 -16.97 -5.22
C ALA A 247 4.24 -16.85 -4.43
N GLU A 248 5.14 -17.83 -4.56
CA GLU A 248 6.45 -17.81 -3.89
C GLU A 248 7.27 -16.58 -4.29
N LYS A 249 7.25 -16.23 -5.58
CA LYS A 249 7.99 -15.07 -6.08
C LYS A 249 7.46 -13.75 -5.55
N LEU A 250 6.14 -13.66 -5.38
CA LEU A 250 5.50 -12.50 -4.75
C LEU A 250 5.94 -12.39 -3.28
N VAL A 251 5.98 -13.50 -2.53
CA VAL A 251 6.47 -13.52 -1.15
C VAL A 251 7.92 -13.04 -1.08
N GLU A 252 8.81 -13.58 -1.92
CA GLU A 252 10.21 -13.14 -2.00
C GLU A 252 10.33 -11.61 -2.23
N VAL A 253 9.59 -11.07 -3.21
CA VAL A 253 9.59 -9.63 -3.48
C VAL A 253 9.05 -8.84 -2.30
N CYS A 254 8.01 -9.34 -1.63
CA CYS A 254 7.44 -8.71 -0.45
C CYS A 254 8.44 -8.66 0.71
N GLU A 255 9.15 -9.76 0.98
CA GLU A 255 10.19 -9.81 2.02
C GLU A 255 11.32 -8.82 1.74
N GLU A 256 11.84 -8.80 0.50
CA GLU A 256 12.89 -7.86 0.11
C GLU A 256 12.43 -6.39 0.24
N LEU A 257 11.19 -6.10 -0.12
CA LEU A 257 10.62 -4.75 0.01
C LEU A 257 10.51 -4.30 1.48
N ILE A 258 10.09 -5.19 2.39
CA ILE A 258 9.84 -4.87 3.80
C ILE A 258 11.10 -4.37 4.52
N TYR A 259 12.29 -4.81 4.10
CA TYR A 259 13.57 -4.41 4.71
C TYR A 259 14.15 -3.10 4.17
N LEU A 260 13.56 -2.52 3.11
CA LEU A 260 14.07 -1.30 2.52
C LEU A 260 13.60 -0.07 3.28
N ASP A 261 14.58 0.76 3.63
CA ASP A 261 14.36 2.09 4.17
C ASP A 261 14.21 3.07 3.01
N VAL A 262 13.13 3.85 3.02
CA VAL A 262 12.81 4.84 1.98
C VAL A 262 12.27 6.09 2.65
N ALA A 263 12.39 7.23 1.97
CA ALA A 263 11.84 8.49 2.45
C ALA A 263 10.33 8.39 2.72
N GLY A 264 9.90 8.82 3.91
CA GLY A 264 8.49 8.85 4.34
C GLY A 264 8.09 7.59 5.12
N PRO A 265 6.81 7.19 5.15
CA PRO A 265 6.38 5.97 5.83
C PRO A 265 7.17 4.72 5.41
N THR A 266 7.40 3.77 6.31
CA THR A 266 8.10 2.52 5.98
C THR A 266 7.47 1.81 4.78
N ILE A 267 8.25 1.12 3.92
CA ILE A 267 7.70 0.33 2.81
C ILE A 267 6.63 -0.64 3.30
N LYS A 268 6.91 -1.33 4.42
CA LYS A 268 6.00 -2.28 5.07
C LYS A 268 4.60 -1.70 5.31
N SER A 269 4.49 -0.44 5.73
CA SER A 269 3.19 0.19 5.99
C SER A 269 2.46 0.63 4.72
N ARG A 270 3.14 0.67 3.57
CA ARG A 270 2.55 1.02 2.26
C ARG A 270 2.08 -0.21 1.48
N ILE A 271 2.54 -1.41 1.82
CA ILE A 271 2.18 -2.62 1.07
C ILE A 271 0.68 -2.89 1.21
N LEU A 272 0.01 -3.03 0.06
CA LEU A 272 -1.36 -3.47 -0.10
C LEU A 272 -1.36 -4.78 -0.88
N MET A 273 -1.82 -5.87 -0.27
CA MET A 273 -1.69 -7.21 -0.84
C MET A 273 -3.00 -7.71 -1.47
N ASP A 274 -2.96 -8.12 -2.72
CA ASP A 274 -4.09 -8.65 -3.48
C ASP A 274 -3.79 -10.07 -3.96
N VAL A 275 -4.18 -11.03 -3.13
CA VAL A 275 -3.89 -12.44 -3.31
C VAL A 275 -5.09 -13.29 -2.92
N VAL A 276 -5.27 -14.39 -3.62
CA VAL A 276 -6.36 -15.35 -3.36
C VAL A 276 -5.88 -16.63 -2.66
N ASN A 277 -4.57 -16.81 -2.54
CA ASN A 277 -3.96 -17.98 -1.89
C ASN A 277 -3.77 -17.71 -0.40
N VAL A 278 -4.38 -18.55 0.45
CA VAL A 278 -4.32 -18.45 1.91
C VAL A 278 -2.89 -18.58 2.44
N ASP A 279 -2.05 -19.44 1.86
CA ASP A 279 -0.68 -19.63 2.32
C ASP A 279 0.13 -18.33 2.16
N VAL A 280 -0.06 -17.63 1.04
CA VAL A 280 0.56 -16.32 0.78
C VAL A 280 0.04 -15.28 1.76
N VAL A 281 -1.26 -15.26 2.06
CA VAL A 281 -1.84 -14.36 3.06
C VAL A 281 -1.19 -14.62 4.43
N GLU A 282 -1.05 -15.87 4.84
CA GLU A 282 -0.42 -16.25 6.10
C GLU A 282 1.02 -15.75 6.18
N ASP A 283 1.83 -16.04 5.15
CA ASP A 283 3.26 -15.69 5.10
C ASP A 283 3.47 -14.17 5.11
N VAL A 284 2.79 -13.42 4.23
CA VAL A 284 2.98 -11.97 4.15
C VAL A 284 2.37 -11.25 5.34
N MET A 285 1.27 -11.78 5.91
CA MET A 285 0.72 -11.27 7.16
C MET A 285 1.72 -11.50 8.29
N PHE A 286 2.34 -12.68 8.37
CA PHE A 286 3.38 -12.99 9.36
C PHE A 286 4.61 -12.07 9.21
N ALA A 287 5.01 -11.76 7.98
CA ALA A 287 6.02 -10.75 7.67
C ALA A 287 5.60 -9.32 8.09
N GLY A 288 4.33 -9.13 8.46
CA GLY A 288 3.75 -7.94 9.08
C GLY A 288 3.05 -6.98 8.11
N VAL A 289 2.69 -7.46 6.91
CA VAL A 289 1.74 -6.77 6.04
C VAL A 289 0.36 -6.78 6.70
N ASN A 290 -0.31 -5.64 6.72
CA ASN A 290 -1.60 -5.48 7.41
C ASN A 290 -2.72 -4.90 6.53
N LYS A 291 -2.52 -4.80 5.21
CA LYS A 291 -3.52 -4.28 4.27
C LYS A 291 -3.76 -5.31 3.17
N PHE A 292 -5.00 -5.73 3.02
CA PHE A 292 -5.39 -6.77 2.07
C PHE A 292 -6.52 -6.31 1.17
N VAL A 293 -6.43 -6.63 -0.11
CA VAL A 293 -7.49 -6.42 -1.10
C VAL A 293 -8.40 -7.64 -1.09
N VAL A 294 -9.70 -7.39 -1.06
CA VAL A 294 -10.76 -8.39 -1.06
C VAL A 294 -11.80 -8.06 -2.14
N GLN A 295 -12.41 -9.09 -2.71
CA GLN A 295 -13.39 -8.97 -3.80
C GLN A 295 -14.78 -9.44 -3.36
N ASP A 296 -14.85 -10.36 -2.40
CA ASP A 296 -16.07 -10.97 -1.91
C ASP A 296 -15.95 -11.35 -0.43
N GLU A 297 -17.06 -11.82 0.15
CA GLU A 297 -17.14 -12.18 1.58
C GLU A 297 -16.26 -13.40 1.91
N ASN A 298 -16.03 -14.32 0.99
CA ASN A 298 -15.16 -15.47 1.24
C ASN A 298 -13.71 -15.04 1.48
N GLN A 299 -13.24 -14.06 0.71
CA GLN A 299 -11.90 -13.49 0.91
C GLN A 299 -11.79 -12.69 2.22
N ILE A 300 -12.86 -11.99 2.61
CA ILE A 300 -12.93 -11.32 3.91
C ILE A 300 -12.79 -12.35 5.04
N ASP A 301 -13.53 -13.46 4.96
CA ASP A 301 -13.51 -14.51 5.96
C ASP A 301 -12.15 -15.23 6.02
N MET A 302 -11.52 -15.47 4.86
CA MET A 302 -10.16 -16.00 4.77
C MET A 302 -9.16 -15.11 5.52
N VAL A 303 -9.13 -13.80 5.21
CA VAL A 303 -8.19 -12.86 5.87
C VAL A 303 -8.50 -12.76 7.37
N LYS A 304 -9.77 -12.78 7.77
CA LYS A 304 -10.20 -12.80 9.19
C LYS A 304 -9.71 -14.04 9.92
N ALA A 305 -9.87 -15.22 9.33
CA ALA A 305 -9.43 -16.47 9.93
C ALA A 305 -7.91 -16.50 10.11
N THR A 306 -7.17 -16.10 9.07
CA THR A 306 -5.72 -15.97 9.12
C THR A 306 -5.27 -14.96 10.20
N ALA A 307 -5.89 -13.77 10.24
CA ALA A 307 -5.59 -12.77 11.26
C ALA A 307 -5.81 -13.31 12.69
N ALA A 308 -6.95 -13.95 12.93
CA ALA A 308 -7.27 -14.53 14.23
C ALA A 308 -6.27 -15.62 14.64
N SER A 309 -5.83 -16.47 13.70
CA SER A 309 -4.83 -17.51 13.97
C SER A 309 -3.47 -16.93 14.40
N GLN A 310 -3.14 -15.72 13.94
CA GLN A 310 -1.91 -15.00 14.28
C GLN A 310 -2.09 -14.00 15.44
N GLY A 311 -3.24 -13.99 16.11
CA GLY A 311 -3.55 -13.07 17.21
C GLY A 311 -3.77 -11.60 16.79
N LYS A 312 -4.02 -11.37 15.49
CA LYS A 312 -4.26 -10.04 14.89
C LYS A 312 -5.76 -9.77 14.80
N GLN A 313 -6.12 -8.50 14.69
CA GLN A 313 -7.51 -8.05 14.70
C GLN A 313 -7.82 -7.23 13.45
N ILE A 314 -8.98 -7.49 12.82
CA ILE A 314 -9.52 -6.57 11.83
C ILE A 314 -10.00 -5.32 12.58
N ILE A 315 -9.57 -4.14 12.16
CA ILE A 315 -10.10 -2.90 12.71
C ILE A 315 -11.57 -2.78 12.29
N ILE A 316 -12.46 -2.49 13.22
CA ILE A 316 -13.85 -2.15 12.94
C ILE A 316 -14.09 -0.79 13.58
N HIS A 317 -14.63 0.15 12.80
CA HIS A 317 -15.08 1.44 13.32
C HIS A 317 -16.58 1.34 13.60
N GLU A 318 -16.94 1.35 14.89
CA GLU A 318 -18.32 1.48 15.35
C GLU A 318 -18.80 2.94 15.25
#